data_AF-A0A453IGP7-F1
#
_entry.id   AF-A0A453IGP7-F1
#
_cell.length_a   1.000
_cell.length_b   1.000
_cell.length_c   1.000
_cell.angle_alpha   90.00
_cell.angle_beta   90.00
_cell.angle_gamma   90.00
#
_symmetry.space_group_name_H-M   'P 1'
#
loop_
_entity.id
_entity.type
_entity.pdbx_description
1 polymer ?
#
loop_
_entity_poly.entity_id
_entity_poly.type
_entity_poly.pdbx_seq_one_letter_code
_entity_poly.pdbx_strand_id
1 'polypeptide(L)'
;RRQFNYEFFPKADASDASAIALPFLVQTRDPEENNLYPFVHPELAGGDPRNYPSSGSSVLLPLKPSPTEAEVLICGGAPAGSYNSTKEKTFFPALVTCGRIKITDASPAWVIERMSSPRVMGDMILLPNGAEVVIINGAMDGTAGWEAANTPAYAPVVYRPDHAPGDRFEEQSATDIARLYHSSAILLRDGRVLVGGSNPHIYYNFSNEQYPTELSLEAFSPEYLDSSNDALRPKITHPSPADPAVSVKYGDSMTLQFEVPAVAPRRRPRGGGDGDGGSLGLVSVTMVAPSFTTHSFGMNQRLLFLDVAGPTALHGAAGAYEASVVMPATAVLAPPGYYMVFVVNGHIPSEGVWVHIE
;
A
#
# COMPACT_ATOMS: atom_id res chain seq x y z
N ARG A 1 23.82 1.24 16.71
CA ARG A 1 23.86 1.32 15.22
C ARG A 1 24.24 2.75 14.80
N ARG A 2 25.15 2.95 13.83
CA ARG A 2 25.34 4.24 13.11
C ARG A 2 24.46 4.24 11.87
N GLN A 3 23.14 4.24 12.06
CA GLN A 3 22.19 4.34 10.97
C GLN A 3 21.58 5.73 11.00
N PHE A 4 21.71 6.45 9.88
CA PHE A 4 21.05 7.73 9.65
C PHE A 4 19.67 7.44 9.07
N ASN A 5 18.63 7.91 9.74
CA ASN A 5 17.28 7.96 9.19
C ASN A 5 16.81 9.43 9.25
N TYR A 6 16.14 9.83 8.16
CA TYR A 6 15.49 11.11 7.86
C TYR A 6 16.42 12.28 7.53
N GLU A 7 16.38 12.69 6.26
CA GLU A 7 16.92 13.96 5.77
C GLU A 7 15.81 15.02 5.89
N PHE A 8 15.93 15.88 6.90
CA PHE A 8 15.16 17.13 6.96
C PHE A 8 15.93 18.18 6.16
N PHE A 9 15.30 18.73 5.11
CA PHE A 9 15.77 19.98 4.51
C PHE A 9 15.38 21.15 5.43
N PRO A 10 16.33 21.89 6.02
CA PRO A 10 16.00 23.13 6.71
C PRO A 10 15.59 24.20 5.69
N LYS A 11 14.66 25.08 6.07
CA LYS A 11 14.30 26.26 5.28
C LYS A 11 15.54 27.15 5.09
N ALA A 12 15.63 27.78 3.92
CA ALA A 12 16.80 28.45 3.34
C ALA A 12 17.37 29.67 4.11
N ASP A 13 17.04 29.87 5.38
CA ASP A 13 17.49 31.03 6.16
C ASP A 13 18.60 30.64 7.14
N ALA A 14 19.76 31.29 7.00
CA ALA A 14 20.95 31.07 7.82
C ALA A 14 20.80 31.53 9.29
N SER A 15 19.65 32.12 9.66
CA SER A 15 19.35 32.56 11.02
C SER A 15 18.66 31.51 11.90
N ASP A 16 18.16 30.40 11.35
CA ASP A 16 17.53 29.34 12.13
C ASP A 16 18.55 28.28 12.60
N ALA A 17 19.33 28.65 13.62
CA ALA A 17 20.29 27.76 14.28
C ALA A 17 19.64 26.85 15.34
N SER A 18 18.31 26.74 15.37
CA SER A 18 17.61 25.90 16.33
C SER A 18 17.65 24.43 15.89
N ALA A 19 18.80 23.79 16.07
CA ALA A 19 18.84 22.34 16.12
C ALA A 19 17.89 21.90 17.24
N ILE A 20 16.73 21.35 16.88
CA ILE A 20 15.79 20.79 17.85
C ILE A 20 16.46 19.55 18.41
N ALA A 21 16.95 19.66 19.65
CA ALA A 21 17.40 18.50 20.37
C ALA A 21 16.20 17.57 20.57
N LEU A 22 16.32 16.32 20.11
CA LEU A 22 15.34 15.26 20.33
C LEU A 22 15.95 14.21 21.28
N PRO A 23 16.01 14.48 22.60
CA PRO A 23 16.66 13.59 23.57
C PRO A 23 16.15 12.15 23.53
N PHE A 24 14.88 11.94 23.17
CA PHE A 24 14.31 10.60 23.09
C PHE A 24 15.04 9.70 22.07
N LEU A 25 15.54 10.25 20.96
CA LEU A 25 16.33 9.49 19.97
C LEU A 25 17.71 9.06 20.49
N VAL A 26 18.26 9.82 21.44
CA VAL A 26 19.50 9.46 22.14
C VAL A 26 19.21 8.46 23.26
N GLN A 27 18.05 8.55 23.90
CA GLN A 27 17.61 7.63 24.95
C GLN A 27 17.21 6.25 24.41
N THR A 28 16.77 6.16 23.14
CA THR A 28 16.51 4.86 22.48
C THR A 28 17.77 4.20 21.90
N ARG A 29 18.96 4.77 22.14
CA ARG A 29 20.25 4.19 21.74
C ARG A 29 20.78 3.31 22.89
N ASP A 30 20.32 2.07 22.95
CA ASP A 30 20.87 1.09 23.88
C ASP A 30 22.18 0.50 23.32
N PRO A 31 23.33 0.60 24.03
CA PRO A 31 24.58 -0.06 23.63
C PRO A 31 24.55 -1.58 23.80
N GLU A 32 23.69 -2.13 24.64
CA GLU A 32 23.36 -3.56 24.68
C GLU A 32 21.93 -3.71 24.13
N GLU A 33 21.62 -4.61 23.20
CA GLU A 33 20.25 -4.69 22.68
C GLU A 33 19.30 -5.24 23.76
N ASN A 34 18.77 -4.36 24.61
CA ASN A 34 17.70 -4.67 25.55
C ASN A 34 16.54 -3.69 25.35
N ASN A 35 16.13 -3.55 24.08
CA ASN A 35 14.83 -3.00 23.72
C ASN A 35 13.75 -3.96 24.25
N LEU A 36 13.53 -3.94 25.57
CA LEU A 36 12.36 -4.45 26.27
C LEU A 36 11.15 -3.59 25.88
N TYR A 37 10.85 -3.53 24.58
CA TYR A 37 9.44 -3.59 24.22
C TYR A 37 9.03 -4.99 24.69
N PRO A 38 8.05 -5.15 25.59
CA PRO A 38 7.42 -6.44 25.70
C PRO A 38 7.10 -6.86 24.27
N PHE A 39 7.57 -8.02 23.82
CA PHE A 39 7.18 -8.55 22.52
C PHE A 39 5.67 -8.75 22.61
N VAL A 40 4.90 -7.72 22.24
CA VAL A 40 3.43 -7.75 22.30
C VAL A 40 2.91 -8.80 21.30
N HIS A 41 3.76 -9.16 20.33
CA HIS A 41 3.48 -10.10 19.27
C HIS A 41 4.63 -11.10 19.09
N PRO A 42 4.33 -12.33 18.63
CA PRO A 42 5.34 -13.38 18.43
C PRO A 42 6.37 -13.02 17.36
N GLU A 43 7.54 -13.66 17.41
CA GLU A 43 8.54 -13.57 16.34
C GLU A 43 8.01 -14.19 15.05
N LEU A 44 8.30 -13.55 13.91
CA LEU A 44 7.94 -14.08 12.60
C LEU A 44 8.73 -15.37 12.33
N ALA A 45 8.04 -16.45 12.01
CA ALA A 45 8.66 -17.75 11.80
C ALA A 45 9.75 -17.70 10.70
N GLY A 46 10.87 -18.39 10.98
CA GLY A 46 12.04 -18.46 10.10
C GLY A 46 13.25 -17.65 10.58
N GLY A 47 13.06 -16.64 11.45
CA GLY A 47 14.16 -15.86 12.05
C GLY A 47 14.89 -14.93 11.06
N ASP A 48 14.48 -14.89 9.80
CA ASP A 48 15.09 -14.01 8.81
C ASP A 48 14.66 -12.54 9.02
N PRO A 49 15.62 -11.60 9.01
CA PRO A 49 15.35 -10.18 9.20
C PRO A 49 14.53 -9.59 8.05
N ARG A 50 13.61 -8.69 8.37
CA ARG A 50 12.80 -7.92 7.39
C ARG A 50 13.21 -6.45 7.31
N ASN A 51 13.97 -5.97 8.28
CA ASN A 51 14.42 -4.57 8.32
C ASN A 51 15.65 -4.36 7.44
N TYR A 52 15.95 -3.11 7.12
CA TYR A 52 17.18 -2.76 6.40
C TYR A 52 18.42 -3.40 7.05
N PRO A 53 19.34 -3.99 6.26
CA PRO A 53 19.39 -4.01 4.79
C PRO A 53 18.58 -5.13 4.14
N SER A 54 17.99 -6.05 4.91
CA SER A 54 17.17 -7.11 4.32
C SER A 54 15.89 -6.60 3.69
N SER A 55 15.32 -5.48 4.15
CA SER A 55 14.26 -4.71 3.47
C SER A 55 13.14 -5.54 2.83
N GLY A 56 12.45 -6.33 3.66
CA GLY A 56 11.09 -6.76 3.37
C GLY A 56 10.12 -5.59 3.59
N SER A 57 8.90 -5.77 3.12
CA SER A 57 7.90 -4.69 3.07
C SER A 57 6.69 -5.07 3.88
N SER A 58 6.00 -4.09 4.44
CA SER A 58 4.83 -4.32 5.29
C SER A 58 3.67 -3.42 4.91
N VAL A 59 2.45 -3.90 5.12
CA VAL A 59 1.22 -3.11 4.95
C VAL A 59 0.20 -3.46 6.03
N LEU A 60 -0.54 -2.44 6.50
CA LEU A 60 -1.78 -2.63 7.23
C LEU A 60 -2.89 -2.90 6.20
N LEU A 61 -3.48 -4.09 6.24
CA LEU A 61 -4.56 -4.47 5.34
C LEU A 61 -5.80 -3.58 5.57
N PRO A 62 -6.67 -3.42 4.55
CA PRO A 62 -7.87 -2.61 4.61
C PRO A 62 -8.69 -2.78 5.88
N LEU A 63 -9.00 -1.67 6.55
CA LEU A 63 -9.84 -1.66 7.75
C LEU A 63 -11.32 -1.63 7.35
N LYS A 64 -12.10 -2.56 7.89
CA LYS A 64 -13.56 -2.59 7.76
C LYS A 64 -14.19 -1.88 8.96
N PRO A 65 -15.31 -1.16 8.79
CA PRO A 65 -15.95 -0.42 9.87
C PRO A 65 -16.53 -1.36 10.94
N SER A 66 -17.03 -2.53 10.54
CA SER A 66 -17.57 -3.53 11.46
C SER A 66 -17.41 -4.96 10.90
N PRO A 67 -16.79 -5.90 11.64
CA PRO A 67 -15.95 -5.64 12.82
C PRO A 67 -14.69 -4.87 12.42
N THR A 68 -14.22 -3.98 13.31
CA THR A 68 -12.95 -3.28 13.10
C THR A 68 -11.79 -4.18 13.52
N GLU A 69 -11.23 -4.90 12.55
CA GLU A 69 -10.04 -5.74 12.73
C GLU A 69 -8.85 -5.10 12.02
N ALA A 70 -7.67 -5.21 12.64
CA ALA A 70 -6.42 -4.80 12.03
C ALA A 70 -5.54 -6.02 11.75
N GLU A 71 -5.15 -6.17 10.48
CA GLU A 71 -4.26 -7.21 10.01
C GLU A 71 -3.04 -6.60 9.33
N VAL A 72 -1.87 -7.16 9.60
CA VAL A 72 -0.60 -6.73 9.01
C VAL A 72 -0.06 -7.87 8.15
N LEU A 73 0.37 -7.53 6.93
CA LEU A 73 1.11 -8.41 6.04
C LEU A 73 2.55 -7.91 5.94
N ILE A 74 3.51 -8.80 6.09
CA ILE A 74 4.94 -8.53 5.88
C ILE A 74 5.46 -9.53 4.85
N CYS A 75 6.08 -9.06 3.76
CA CYS A 75 6.53 -9.90 2.67
C CYS A 75 8.00 -9.66 2.30
N GLY A 76 8.69 -10.73 1.94
CA GLY A 76 10.00 -10.65 1.32
C GLY A 76 11.12 -10.12 2.22
N GLY A 77 12.19 -9.65 1.62
CA GLY A 77 13.44 -9.27 2.25
C GLY A 77 14.54 -10.31 2.04
N ALA A 78 15.70 -10.13 2.64
CA ALA A 78 16.86 -10.99 2.42
C ALA A 78 17.20 -11.88 3.63
N PRO A 79 17.70 -13.10 3.42
CA PRO A 79 18.18 -13.97 4.50
C PRO A 79 19.24 -13.31 5.39
N ALA A 80 19.32 -13.74 6.65
CA ALA A 80 20.34 -13.26 7.57
C ALA A 80 21.77 -13.42 6.99
N GLY A 81 22.60 -12.38 7.13
CA GLY A 81 23.98 -12.37 6.62
C GLY A 81 24.14 -11.94 5.15
N SER A 82 23.06 -11.84 4.37
CA SER A 82 23.13 -11.52 2.93
C SER A 82 23.89 -10.23 2.62
N TYR A 83 23.75 -9.18 3.43
CA TYR A 83 24.45 -7.90 3.21
C TYR A 83 25.97 -8.00 3.29
N ASN A 84 26.52 -8.93 4.07
CA ASN A 84 27.96 -9.12 4.08
C ASN A 84 28.44 -9.82 2.80
N SER A 85 27.65 -10.76 2.27
CA SER A 85 27.95 -11.47 1.03
C SER A 85 27.94 -10.56 -0.20
N THR A 86 27.11 -9.51 -0.22
CA THR A 86 27.08 -8.56 -1.35
C THR A 86 28.38 -7.78 -1.52
N LYS A 87 29.19 -7.61 -0.46
CA LYS A 87 30.53 -7.00 -0.53
C LYS A 87 31.51 -7.79 -1.40
N GLU A 88 31.29 -9.10 -1.48
CA GLU A 88 32.04 -10.04 -2.33
C GLU A 88 31.27 -10.34 -3.63
N LYS A 89 30.27 -9.51 -3.98
CA LYS A 89 29.40 -9.68 -5.15
C LYS A 89 28.70 -11.04 -5.21
N THR A 90 28.40 -11.60 -4.04
CA THR A 90 27.57 -12.80 -3.89
C THR A 90 26.18 -12.39 -3.43
N PHE A 91 25.17 -12.70 -4.23
CA PHE A 91 23.78 -12.28 -4.01
C PHE A 91 22.92 -13.50 -3.68
N PHE A 92 22.51 -13.65 -2.42
CA PHE A 92 21.60 -14.74 -2.05
C PHE A 92 20.18 -14.45 -2.52
N PRO A 93 19.40 -15.48 -2.89
CA PRO A 93 17.99 -15.31 -3.22
C PRO A 93 17.22 -14.60 -2.10
N ALA A 94 16.39 -13.65 -2.47
CA ALA A 94 15.49 -13.00 -1.54
C ALA A 94 14.40 -13.98 -1.06
N LEU A 95 13.74 -13.63 0.04
CA LEU A 95 12.69 -14.41 0.65
C LEU A 95 11.43 -14.34 -0.21
N VAL A 96 10.76 -15.48 -0.35
CA VAL A 96 9.38 -15.56 -0.87
C VAL A 96 8.34 -15.54 0.25
N THR A 97 8.75 -15.64 1.51
CA THR A 97 7.84 -15.80 2.64
C THR A 97 7.15 -14.49 2.99
N CYS A 98 5.85 -14.59 3.26
CA CYS A 98 5.04 -13.54 3.83
C CYS A 98 4.44 -13.98 5.16
N GLY A 99 4.49 -13.13 6.17
CA GLY A 99 3.76 -13.29 7.43
C GLY A 99 2.52 -12.43 7.44
N ARG A 100 1.36 -13.02 7.72
CA ARG A 100 0.12 -12.32 8.00
C ARG A 100 -0.24 -12.49 9.48
N ILE A 101 -0.61 -11.41 10.15
CA ILE A 101 -1.02 -11.44 11.57
C ILE A 101 -2.20 -10.50 11.78
N LYS A 102 -3.20 -10.97 12.51
CA LYS A 102 -4.28 -10.13 13.02
C LYS A 102 -3.89 -9.61 14.40
N ILE A 103 -3.45 -8.35 14.46
CA ILE A 103 -2.89 -7.76 15.69
C ILE A 103 -3.95 -7.42 16.74
N THR A 104 -5.22 -7.49 16.35
CA THR A 104 -6.39 -7.21 17.20
C THR A 104 -6.96 -8.47 17.86
N ASP A 105 -6.44 -9.66 17.52
CA ASP A 105 -6.82 -10.90 18.20
C ASP A 105 -6.34 -10.90 19.66
N ALA A 106 -7.07 -11.59 20.53
CA ALA A 106 -6.66 -11.80 21.92
C ALA A 106 -5.34 -12.61 22.04
N SER A 107 -4.99 -13.38 21.00
CA SER A 107 -3.73 -14.13 20.91
C SER A 107 -3.22 -14.11 19.46
N PRO A 108 -2.60 -13.00 19.02
CA PRO A 108 -2.14 -12.83 17.65
C PRO A 108 -1.09 -13.88 17.28
N ALA A 109 -1.26 -14.51 16.11
CA ALA A 109 -0.33 -15.50 15.59
C ALA A 109 -0.02 -15.25 14.11
N TRP A 110 1.23 -15.54 13.73
CA TRP A 110 1.65 -15.45 12.33
C TRP A 110 1.11 -16.63 11.52
N VAL A 111 0.47 -16.32 10.40
CA VAL A 111 0.21 -17.27 9.31
C VAL A 111 1.23 -17.00 8.21
N ILE A 112 1.98 -18.04 7.82
CA ILE A 112 2.99 -17.93 6.78
C ILE A 112 2.41 -18.33 5.43
N GLU A 113 2.59 -17.46 4.45
CA GLU A 113 2.26 -17.69 3.05
C GLU A 113 3.51 -17.46 2.17
N ARG A 114 3.41 -17.76 0.88
CA ARG A 114 4.54 -17.64 -0.06
C ARG A 114 4.11 -16.86 -1.30
N MET A 115 4.87 -15.83 -1.66
CA MET A 115 4.75 -15.12 -2.93
C MET A 115 5.12 -16.02 -4.10
N SER A 116 4.66 -15.66 -5.30
CA SER A 116 5.03 -16.31 -6.57
C SER A 116 6.52 -16.16 -6.88
N SER A 117 7.12 -15.03 -6.53
CA SER A 117 8.53 -14.71 -6.77
C SER A 117 9.21 -14.07 -5.55
N PRO A 118 10.53 -14.29 -5.37
CA PRO A 118 11.29 -13.70 -4.27
C PRO A 118 11.42 -12.19 -4.46
N ARG A 119 11.41 -11.44 -3.36
CA ARG A 119 11.54 -9.97 -3.44
C ARG A 119 12.19 -9.37 -2.22
N VAL A 120 13.20 -8.54 -2.43
CA VAL A 120 13.77 -7.57 -1.48
C VAL A 120 13.57 -6.16 -2.05
N MET A 121 13.40 -5.15 -1.20
CA MET A 121 13.11 -3.76 -1.59
C MET A 121 11.79 -3.57 -2.34
N GLY A 122 10.77 -4.38 -2.06
CA GLY A 122 9.45 -4.18 -2.66
C GLY A 122 8.72 -2.96 -2.08
N ASP A 123 7.89 -2.30 -2.86
CA ASP A 123 6.87 -1.38 -2.35
C ASP A 123 5.53 -2.14 -2.27
N MET A 124 4.82 -2.01 -1.15
CA MET A 124 3.48 -2.59 -0.95
C MET A 124 2.42 -1.49 -0.93
N ILE A 125 1.65 -1.38 -2.01
CA ILE A 125 0.67 -0.30 -2.20
C ILE A 125 -0.75 -0.85 -2.11
N LEU A 126 -1.57 -0.27 -1.23
CA LEU A 126 -3.00 -0.57 -1.14
C LEU A 126 -3.71 -0.04 -2.39
N LEU A 127 -4.48 -0.88 -3.06
CA LEU A 127 -5.26 -0.48 -4.23
C LEU A 127 -6.65 0.03 -3.80
N PRO A 128 -7.23 1.01 -4.51
CA PRO A 128 -8.46 1.70 -4.13
C PRO A 128 -9.69 0.80 -4.06
N ASN A 129 -9.67 -0.39 -4.67
CA ASN A 129 -10.76 -1.35 -4.51
C ASN A 129 -10.87 -1.92 -3.09
N GLY A 130 -9.86 -1.72 -2.24
CA GLY A 130 -9.82 -2.23 -0.87
C GLY A 130 -9.74 -3.76 -0.76
N ALA A 131 -9.47 -4.43 -1.87
CA ALA A 131 -9.41 -5.89 -1.95
C ALA A 131 -8.04 -6.40 -2.41
N GLU A 132 -7.15 -5.50 -2.82
CA GLU A 132 -5.87 -5.84 -3.43
C GLU A 132 -4.72 -4.99 -2.87
N VAL A 133 -3.55 -5.62 -2.75
CA VAL A 133 -2.27 -4.95 -2.49
C VAL A 133 -1.35 -5.28 -3.66
N VAL A 134 -0.75 -4.29 -4.30
CA VAL A 134 0.34 -4.55 -5.25
C VAL A 134 1.68 -4.55 -4.53
N ILE A 135 2.50 -5.56 -4.82
CA ILE A 135 3.90 -5.68 -4.41
C ILE A 135 4.75 -5.44 -5.66
N ILE A 136 5.39 -4.29 -5.76
CA ILE A 136 6.12 -3.82 -6.95
C ILE A 136 7.55 -3.40 -6.59
N ASN A 137 8.42 -3.18 -7.57
CA ASN A 137 9.83 -2.81 -7.38
C ASN A 137 10.69 -3.84 -6.64
N GLY A 138 11.99 -3.61 -6.59
CA GLY A 138 12.95 -4.42 -5.87
C GLY A 138 13.66 -5.48 -6.71
N ALA A 139 14.28 -6.43 -6.01
CA ALA A 139 15.15 -7.44 -6.59
C ALA A 139 14.79 -8.85 -6.10
N MET A 140 15.12 -9.86 -6.89
CA MET A 140 14.96 -11.28 -6.59
C MET A 140 16.11 -11.85 -5.74
N ASP A 141 17.23 -11.13 -5.63
CA ASP A 141 18.41 -11.50 -4.84
C ASP A 141 19.11 -10.28 -4.23
N GLY A 142 20.03 -10.55 -3.31
CA GLY A 142 20.83 -9.51 -2.65
C GLY A 142 20.09 -8.83 -1.50
N THR A 143 20.35 -7.54 -1.31
CA THR A 143 19.80 -6.72 -0.22
C THR A 143 19.50 -5.30 -0.68
N ALA A 144 18.87 -4.50 0.17
CA ALA A 144 18.90 -3.05 0.04
C ALA A 144 20.31 -2.48 0.22
N GLY A 145 20.53 -1.31 -0.37
CA GLY A 145 21.81 -0.63 -0.43
C GLY A 145 22.35 -0.54 -1.85
N TRP A 146 23.40 0.25 -2.01
CA TRP A 146 24.06 0.42 -3.29
C TRP A 146 24.83 -0.83 -3.68
N GLU A 147 24.83 -1.16 -4.97
CA GLU A 147 25.60 -2.27 -5.52
C GLU A 147 25.29 -3.65 -4.93
N ALA A 148 24.14 -3.77 -4.23
CA ALA A 148 23.85 -4.85 -3.31
C ALA A 148 22.78 -5.83 -3.81
N ALA A 149 22.31 -5.68 -5.04
CA ALA A 149 21.37 -6.59 -5.70
C ALA A 149 21.80 -6.80 -7.16
N ASN A 150 21.45 -7.94 -7.75
CA ASN A 150 21.88 -8.30 -9.09
C ASN A 150 20.73 -8.64 -10.04
N THR A 151 19.61 -9.18 -9.53
CA THR A 151 18.48 -9.60 -10.37
C THR A 151 17.23 -8.78 -10.06
N PRO A 152 16.80 -7.83 -10.91
CA PRO A 152 15.58 -7.07 -10.71
C PRO A 152 14.32 -7.94 -10.68
N ALA A 153 13.36 -7.59 -9.85
CA ALA A 153 12.05 -8.22 -9.80
C ALA A 153 11.07 -7.47 -10.71
N TYR A 154 11.17 -7.73 -12.02
CA TYR A 154 10.44 -7.01 -13.08
C TYR A 154 8.91 -7.15 -13.04
N ALA A 155 8.40 -8.32 -12.66
CA ALA A 155 6.97 -8.58 -12.58
C ALA A 155 6.42 -8.13 -11.22
N PRO A 156 5.40 -7.26 -11.15
CA PRO A 156 4.67 -7.01 -9.92
C PRO A 156 3.92 -8.26 -9.45
N VAL A 157 3.58 -8.33 -8.16
CA VAL A 157 2.71 -9.37 -7.60
C VAL A 157 1.51 -8.72 -6.95
N VAL A 158 0.30 -9.11 -7.34
CA VAL A 158 -0.94 -8.68 -6.67
C VAL A 158 -1.30 -9.69 -5.58
N TYR A 159 -1.51 -9.18 -4.38
CA TYR A 159 -1.97 -9.95 -3.22
C TYR A 159 -3.45 -9.67 -2.94
N ARG A 160 -4.25 -10.74 -2.82
CA ARG A 160 -5.69 -10.74 -2.57
C ARG A 160 -6.00 -11.38 -1.21
N PRO A 161 -6.11 -10.61 -0.11
CA PRO A 161 -6.28 -11.14 1.25
C PRO A 161 -7.52 -12.01 1.44
N ASP A 162 -8.59 -11.75 0.69
CA ASP A 162 -9.88 -12.43 0.82
C ASP A 162 -9.98 -13.69 -0.06
N HIS A 163 -8.97 -13.97 -0.89
CA HIS A 163 -8.87 -15.24 -1.62
C HIS A 163 -8.49 -16.40 -0.70
N ALA A 164 -8.74 -17.64 -1.17
CA ALA A 164 -8.32 -18.84 -0.47
C ALA A 164 -6.79 -18.88 -0.34
N PRO A 165 -6.24 -19.39 0.79
CA PRO A 165 -4.81 -19.60 0.93
C PRO A 165 -4.26 -20.42 -0.25
N GLY A 166 -3.14 -19.98 -0.82
CA GLY A 166 -2.57 -20.55 -2.05
C GLY A 166 -2.96 -19.83 -3.34
N ASP A 167 -4.13 -19.17 -3.38
CA ASP A 167 -4.63 -18.40 -4.54
C ASP A 167 -4.57 -16.87 -4.31
N ARG A 168 -3.80 -16.44 -3.29
CA ARG A 168 -3.73 -15.03 -2.89
C ARG A 168 -2.71 -14.22 -3.67
N PHE A 169 -1.68 -14.83 -4.24
CA PHE A 169 -0.61 -14.13 -4.94
C PHE A 169 -0.68 -14.42 -6.44
N GLU A 170 -0.71 -13.35 -7.23
CA GLU A 170 -0.75 -13.45 -8.69
C GLU A 170 0.33 -12.54 -9.30
N GLU A 171 1.24 -13.14 -10.05
CA GLU A 171 2.24 -12.39 -10.81
C GLU A 171 1.60 -11.66 -11.99
N GLN A 172 1.98 -10.41 -12.19
CA GLN A 172 1.44 -9.53 -13.22
C GLN A 172 2.44 -9.36 -14.38
N SER A 173 2.02 -8.68 -15.44
CA SER A 173 2.89 -8.35 -16.57
C SER A 173 4.14 -7.58 -16.13
N ALA A 174 5.30 -8.04 -16.58
CA ALA A 174 6.59 -7.45 -16.27
C ALA A 174 6.84 -6.12 -17.00
N THR A 175 7.57 -5.20 -16.34
CA THR A 175 8.23 -4.08 -17.00
C THR A 175 9.62 -4.50 -17.49
N ASP A 176 10.21 -3.73 -18.40
CA ASP A 176 11.62 -3.89 -18.80
C ASP A 176 12.56 -2.96 -18.01
N ILE A 177 12.03 -2.15 -17.09
CA ILE A 177 12.79 -1.17 -16.29
C ILE A 177 13.14 -1.75 -14.92
N ALA A 178 14.43 -1.75 -14.58
CA ALA A 178 14.90 -2.21 -13.28
C ALA A 178 14.65 -1.16 -12.19
N ARG A 179 13.65 -1.41 -11.33
CA ARG A 179 13.33 -0.56 -10.16
C ARG A 179 13.98 -1.13 -8.89
N LEU A 180 15.27 -0.87 -8.70
CA LEU A 180 16.09 -1.36 -7.58
C LEU A 180 16.12 -0.36 -6.41
N TYR A 181 17.20 -0.35 -5.60
CA TYR A 181 17.36 0.55 -4.46
C TYR A 181 17.15 2.03 -4.84
N HIS A 182 16.39 2.76 -4.02
CA HIS A 182 15.85 4.09 -4.30
C HIS A 182 14.76 4.17 -5.40
N SER A 183 14.10 3.06 -5.76
CA SER A 183 12.77 3.15 -6.37
C SER A 183 11.72 3.55 -5.34
N SER A 184 10.61 4.12 -5.82
CA SER A 184 9.41 4.38 -5.03
C SER A 184 8.16 4.10 -5.86
N ALA A 185 7.08 3.75 -5.18
CA ALA A 185 5.74 3.65 -5.76
C ALA A 185 4.69 4.39 -4.90
N ILE A 186 3.71 5.02 -5.55
CA ILE A 186 2.56 5.66 -4.88
C ILE A 186 1.26 5.40 -5.65
N LEU A 187 0.14 5.31 -4.94
CA LEU A 187 -1.19 5.25 -5.56
C LEU A 187 -1.58 6.61 -6.14
N LEU A 188 -2.06 6.62 -7.38
CA LEU A 188 -2.67 7.77 -8.02
C LEU A 188 -4.19 7.74 -7.87
N ARG A 189 -4.77 8.93 -7.97
CA ARG A 189 -6.21 9.15 -7.85
C ARG A 189 -7.03 8.51 -8.97
N ASP A 190 -6.44 8.27 -10.13
CA ASP A 190 -7.10 7.53 -11.22
C ASP A 190 -7.03 6.01 -11.04
N GLY A 191 -6.46 5.54 -9.93
CA GLY A 191 -6.33 4.13 -9.58
C GLY A 191 -5.08 3.45 -10.09
N ARG A 192 -4.20 4.13 -10.85
CA ARG A 192 -2.90 3.60 -11.25
C ARG A 192 -1.88 3.71 -10.11
N VAL A 193 -0.77 3.00 -10.21
CA VAL A 193 0.36 3.14 -9.29
C VAL A 193 1.53 3.78 -10.03
N LEU A 194 1.90 5.00 -9.64
CA LEU A 194 3.06 5.69 -10.20
C LEU A 194 4.34 5.08 -9.63
N VAL A 195 5.27 4.76 -10.49
CA VAL A 195 6.55 4.14 -10.16
C VAL A 195 7.68 5.02 -10.69
N GLY A 196 8.68 5.27 -9.85
CA GLY A 196 9.83 6.10 -10.19
C GLY A 196 11.13 5.60 -9.57
N GLY A 197 12.25 6.21 -9.96
CA GLY A 197 13.59 5.74 -9.59
C GLY A 197 14.04 4.57 -10.47
N SER A 198 15.16 3.91 -10.25
CA SER A 198 15.92 3.79 -9.03
C SER A 198 17.32 4.40 -9.20
N ASN A 199 18.04 4.53 -8.08
CA ASN A 199 19.46 4.83 -8.11
C ASN A 199 20.19 3.82 -7.22
N PRO A 200 20.61 2.67 -7.79
CA PRO A 200 21.30 1.63 -7.04
C PRO A 200 22.78 1.99 -6.77
N HIS A 201 23.20 3.23 -7.03
CA HIS A 201 24.58 3.69 -6.93
C HIS A 201 24.75 4.82 -5.91
N ILE A 202 25.98 4.99 -5.41
CA ILE A 202 26.35 6.07 -4.49
C ILE A 202 26.12 7.46 -5.12
N TYR A 203 26.41 7.58 -6.41
CA TYR A 203 26.23 8.80 -7.21
C TYR A 203 25.33 8.50 -8.39
N TYR A 204 24.78 9.52 -9.04
CA TYR A 204 24.08 9.30 -10.30
C TYR A 204 25.05 8.80 -11.37
N ASN A 205 24.78 7.62 -11.89
CA ASN A 205 25.53 7.02 -12.97
C ASN A 205 24.58 6.58 -14.08
N PHE A 206 24.68 7.23 -15.24
CA PHE A 206 23.77 7.01 -16.37
C PHE A 206 24.36 6.11 -17.46
N SER A 207 25.64 5.70 -17.34
CA SER A 207 26.36 5.01 -18.41
C SER A 207 27.31 3.96 -17.85
N ASN A 208 27.54 2.88 -18.61
CA ASN A 208 28.49 1.81 -18.28
C ASN A 208 28.19 1.03 -16.98
N GLU A 209 26.94 1.06 -16.51
CA GLU A 209 26.45 0.24 -15.42
C GLU A 209 25.43 -0.77 -15.92
N GLN A 210 25.32 -1.91 -15.23
CA GLN A 210 24.29 -2.91 -15.55
C GLN A 210 22.88 -2.34 -15.32
N TYR A 211 22.72 -1.51 -14.30
CA TYR A 211 21.46 -0.85 -13.93
C TYR A 211 21.69 0.64 -13.68
N PRO A 212 21.76 1.46 -14.74
CA PRO A 212 21.98 2.91 -14.59
C PRO A 212 20.91 3.59 -13.73
N THR A 213 21.24 4.78 -13.22
CA THR A 213 20.28 5.67 -12.57
C THR A 213 19.08 5.93 -13.50
N GLU A 214 17.90 5.60 -13.01
CA GLU A 214 16.64 5.69 -13.73
C GLU A 214 15.80 6.85 -13.17
N LEU A 215 15.52 7.84 -14.02
CA LEU A 215 14.78 9.06 -13.65
C LEU A 215 13.39 9.13 -14.29
N SER A 216 13.05 8.18 -15.16
CA SER A 216 11.73 8.10 -15.76
C SER A 216 10.69 7.67 -14.74
N LEU A 217 9.44 7.97 -15.07
CA LEU A 217 8.27 7.48 -14.37
C LEU A 217 7.51 6.53 -15.29
N GLU A 218 7.02 5.43 -14.73
CA GLU A 218 6.01 4.58 -15.38
C GLU A 218 4.80 4.44 -14.45
N ALA A 219 3.68 3.98 -14.98
CA ALA A 219 2.51 3.71 -14.16
C ALA A 219 2.09 2.25 -14.36
N PHE A 220 2.05 1.49 -13.26
CA PHE A 220 1.39 0.19 -13.26
C PHE A 220 -0.13 0.41 -13.29
N SER A 221 -0.79 -0.24 -14.24
CA SER A 221 -2.25 -0.18 -14.41
C SER A 221 -2.85 -1.53 -14.03
N PRO A 222 -3.48 -1.66 -12.84
CA PRO A 222 -4.08 -2.92 -12.42
C PRO A 222 -5.24 -3.36 -13.32
N GLU A 223 -5.60 -4.65 -13.28
CA GLU A 223 -6.63 -5.26 -14.13
C GLU A 223 -8.00 -4.57 -14.03
N TYR A 224 -8.35 -4.00 -12.87
CA TYR A 224 -9.57 -3.22 -12.73
C TYR A 224 -9.63 -1.95 -13.61
N LEU A 225 -8.51 -1.53 -14.22
CA LEU A 225 -8.44 -0.44 -15.20
C LEU A 225 -8.34 -0.93 -16.65
N ASP A 226 -8.43 -2.24 -16.90
CA ASP A 226 -8.49 -2.75 -18.26
C ASP A 226 -9.69 -2.14 -19.02
N SER A 227 -9.50 -1.82 -20.30
CA SER A 227 -10.56 -1.18 -21.12
C SER A 227 -11.86 -2.00 -21.21
N SER A 228 -11.80 -3.32 -21.00
CA SER A 228 -12.99 -4.17 -20.90
C SER A 228 -13.89 -3.85 -19.69
N ASN A 229 -13.32 -3.18 -18.67
CA ASN A 229 -14.00 -2.72 -17.47
C ASN A 229 -14.53 -1.28 -17.56
N ASP A 230 -14.26 -0.54 -18.64
CA ASP A 230 -14.66 0.87 -18.78
C ASP A 230 -16.17 1.08 -18.62
N ALA A 231 -16.98 0.17 -19.17
CA ALA A 231 -18.44 0.22 -19.07
C ALA A 231 -18.99 -0.13 -17.66
N LEU A 232 -18.14 -0.65 -16.77
CA LEU A 232 -18.47 -0.98 -15.38
C LEU A 232 -17.92 0.04 -14.38
N ARG A 233 -17.04 0.94 -14.85
CA ARG A 233 -16.31 1.88 -14.00
C ARG A 233 -17.26 2.95 -13.43
N PRO A 234 -17.36 3.08 -12.09
CA PRO A 234 -18.16 4.13 -11.50
C PRO A 234 -17.57 5.52 -11.74
N LYS A 235 -18.42 6.54 -11.73
CA LYS A 235 -18.00 7.94 -11.84
C LYS A 235 -18.60 8.75 -10.71
N ILE A 236 -17.76 9.37 -9.89
CA ILE A 236 -18.24 10.31 -8.87
C ILE A 236 -18.59 11.63 -9.57
N THR A 237 -19.81 12.10 -9.35
CA THR A 237 -20.33 13.33 -9.95
C THR A 237 -20.40 14.48 -8.93
N HIS A 238 -20.55 14.18 -7.64
CA HIS A 238 -20.50 15.19 -6.58
C HIS A 238 -20.01 14.60 -5.24
N PRO A 239 -19.01 15.19 -4.57
CA PRO A 239 -18.05 16.15 -5.15
C PRO A 239 -17.39 15.55 -6.40
N SER A 240 -17.03 16.39 -7.36
CA SER A 240 -16.37 15.94 -8.60
C SER A 240 -14.86 15.78 -8.38
N PRO A 241 -14.18 14.89 -9.13
CA PRO A 241 -12.73 14.88 -9.18
C PRO A 241 -12.12 16.26 -9.58
N ALA A 242 -12.83 17.14 -10.27
CA ALA A 242 -12.30 18.47 -10.56
C ALA A 242 -12.34 19.44 -9.36
N ASP A 243 -13.07 19.10 -8.30
CA ASP A 243 -13.31 19.98 -7.17
C ASP A 243 -12.14 19.96 -6.16
N PRO A 244 -11.97 21.03 -5.36
CA PRO A 244 -11.05 21.01 -4.23
C PRO A 244 -11.46 19.96 -3.19
N ALA A 245 -10.52 19.64 -2.29
CA ALA A 245 -10.79 18.68 -1.23
C ALA A 245 -11.95 19.12 -0.33
N VAL A 246 -12.85 18.20 -0.01
CA VAL A 246 -13.96 18.44 0.92
C VAL A 246 -13.49 18.28 2.36
N SER A 247 -13.63 19.33 3.18
CA SER A 247 -13.39 19.23 4.64
C SER A 247 -14.49 18.43 5.31
N VAL A 248 -14.09 17.46 6.13
CA VAL A 248 -14.99 16.56 6.88
C VAL A 248 -14.48 16.37 8.31
N LYS A 249 -15.36 15.95 9.23
CA LYS A 249 -14.99 15.62 10.61
C LYS A 249 -15.26 14.15 10.92
N TYR A 250 -14.67 13.67 12.00
CA TYR A 250 -14.90 12.30 12.49
C TYR A 250 -16.38 12.04 12.80
N GLY A 251 -16.90 10.92 12.30
CA GLY A 251 -18.28 10.50 12.50
C GLY A 251 -19.35 11.30 11.73
N ASP A 252 -18.98 12.40 11.06
CA ASP A 252 -19.89 13.13 10.18
C ASP A 252 -20.19 12.30 8.92
N SER A 253 -21.25 12.68 8.21
CA SER A 253 -21.59 12.08 6.91
C SER A 253 -21.35 13.06 5.77
N MET A 254 -20.82 12.56 4.65
CA MET A 254 -20.65 13.29 3.41
C MET A 254 -21.61 12.74 2.36
N THR A 255 -22.34 13.62 1.68
CA THR A 255 -23.15 13.25 0.51
C THR A 255 -22.26 12.98 -0.69
N LEU A 256 -22.39 11.78 -1.27
CA LEU A 256 -21.69 11.36 -2.46
C LEU A 256 -22.71 11.04 -3.56
N GLN A 257 -22.63 11.73 -4.69
CA GLN A 257 -23.37 11.39 -5.90
C GLN A 257 -22.44 10.74 -6.91
N PHE A 258 -22.92 9.66 -7.53
CA PHE A 258 -22.13 8.89 -8.48
C PHE A 258 -23.01 8.16 -9.48
N GLU A 259 -22.41 7.83 -10.63
CA GLU A 259 -23.01 7.02 -11.69
C GLU A 259 -22.38 5.63 -11.67
N VAL A 260 -23.22 4.60 -11.79
CA VAL A 260 -22.81 3.21 -12.02
C VAL A 260 -23.43 2.77 -13.36
N PRO A 261 -22.68 2.80 -14.47
CA PRO A 261 -23.23 2.61 -15.81
C PRO A 261 -23.83 1.21 -16.03
N ALA A 262 -23.21 0.19 -15.42
CA ALA A 262 -23.74 -1.17 -15.32
C ALA A 262 -23.23 -1.84 -14.04
N VAL A 263 -24.07 -2.63 -13.38
CA VAL A 263 -23.66 -3.40 -12.20
C VAL A 263 -22.87 -4.62 -12.67
N ALA A 264 -21.67 -4.82 -12.10
CA ALA A 264 -20.85 -5.99 -12.44
C ALA A 264 -21.62 -7.31 -12.16
N PRO A 265 -21.60 -8.31 -13.07
CA PRO A 265 -22.17 -9.62 -12.77
C PRO A 265 -21.48 -10.24 -11.55
N ARG A 266 -22.24 -10.92 -10.68
CA ARG A 266 -21.66 -11.69 -9.55
C ARG A 266 -20.61 -12.68 -10.09
N ARG A 267 -19.31 -12.48 -9.81
CA ARG A 267 -18.40 -13.63 -9.64
C ARG A 267 -18.85 -14.33 -8.36
N ARG A 268 -19.74 -15.32 -8.47
CA ARG A 268 -20.19 -16.11 -7.32
C ARG A 268 -18.95 -16.65 -6.60
N PRO A 269 -18.75 -16.35 -5.30
CA PRO A 269 -17.91 -17.20 -4.48
C PRO A 269 -18.54 -18.60 -4.52
N ARG A 270 -17.75 -19.64 -4.72
CA ARG A 270 -18.21 -21.02 -4.47
C ARG A 270 -18.49 -21.14 -2.97
N GLY A 271 -19.73 -20.87 -2.55
CA GLY A 271 -20.24 -21.15 -1.21
C GLY A 271 -20.59 -19.89 -0.38
N GLY A 272 -21.83 -19.42 -0.49
CA GLY A 272 -22.42 -18.42 0.40
C GLY A 272 -23.90 -18.21 0.04
N GLY A 273 -24.80 -18.50 0.98
CA GLY A 273 -26.24 -18.64 0.76
C GLY A 273 -27.00 -17.35 0.48
N ASP A 274 -28.21 -17.53 -0.07
CA ASP A 274 -29.15 -16.49 -0.51
C ASP A 274 -29.75 -15.68 0.65
N GLY A 275 -29.90 -14.37 0.42
CA GLY A 275 -30.77 -13.50 1.21
C GLY A 275 -30.41 -12.02 1.09
N ASP A 276 -30.99 -11.33 0.11
CA ASP A 276 -31.79 -10.10 0.30
C ASP A 276 -32.02 -9.36 -1.04
N GLY A 277 -33.23 -8.84 -1.21
CA GLY A 277 -33.74 -8.25 -2.44
C GLY A 277 -33.25 -6.82 -2.71
N GLY A 278 -33.18 -6.46 -3.99
CA GLY A 278 -33.22 -5.06 -4.47
C GLY A 278 -32.09 -4.10 -4.08
N SER A 279 -31.01 -4.55 -3.45
CA SER A 279 -29.93 -3.71 -2.94
C SER A 279 -28.72 -3.62 -3.91
N LEU A 280 -28.08 -2.44 -3.96
CA LEU A 280 -26.77 -2.14 -4.56
C LEU A 280 -25.60 -2.94 -3.95
N GLY A 281 -25.79 -4.22 -3.64
CA GLY A 281 -24.87 -5.07 -2.86
C GLY A 281 -23.51 -5.39 -3.50
N LEU A 282 -23.07 -4.61 -4.48
CA LEU A 282 -21.75 -4.67 -5.12
C LEU A 282 -21.02 -3.32 -5.09
N VAL A 283 -21.66 -2.24 -4.64
CA VAL A 283 -21.02 -0.92 -4.59
C VAL A 283 -20.52 -0.65 -3.17
N SER A 284 -19.22 -0.43 -3.03
CA SER A 284 -18.60 0.00 -1.77
C SER A 284 -17.92 1.35 -1.93
N VAL A 285 -17.73 2.06 -0.82
CA VAL A 285 -16.93 3.29 -0.79
C VAL A 285 -15.68 3.02 0.03
N THR A 286 -14.52 3.32 -0.54
CA THR A 286 -13.21 3.20 0.13
C THR A 286 -12.57 4.56 0.28
N MET A 287 -11.72 4.69 1.29
CA MET A 287 -10.96 5.89 1.58
C MET A 287 -9.50 5.54 1.82
N VAL A 288 -8.60 6.15 1.05
CA VAL A 288 -7.17 5.83 1.05
C VAL A 288 -6.36 7.05 1.47
N ALA A 289 -5.51 6.91 2.50
CA ALA A 289 -4.44 7.88 2.72
C ALA A 289 -3.29 7.54 1.76
N PRO A 290 -2.86 8.47 0.89
CA PRO A 290 -1.70 8.24 0.05
C PRO A 290 -0.44 8.07 0.90
N SER A 291 0.50 7.24 0.42
CA SER A 291 1.80 7.12 1.06
C SER A 291 2.72 8.29 0.72
N PHE A 292 3.63 8.60 1.64
CA PHE A 292 4.95 9.13 1.27
C PHE A 292 5.89 7.93 1.20
N THR A 293 6.51 7.67 0.05
CA THR A 293 7.28 6.44 -0.17
C THR A 293 8.74 6.74 -0.43
N THR A 294 9.62 6.09 0.33
CA THR A 294 11.06 6.04 0.05
C THR A 294 11.66 4.76 0.63
N HIS A 295 12.71 4.21 0.00
CA HIS A 295 13.44 3.05 0.53
C HIS A 295 12.52 1.86 0.89
N SER A 296 11.54 1.57 0.03
CA SER A 296 10.57 0.47 0.25
C SER A 296 9.65 0.67 1.46
N PHE A 297 9.60 1.89 1.99
CA PHE A 297 8.82 2.26 3.16
C PHE A 297 7.75 3.26 2.73
N GLY A 298 6.48 2.83 2.73
CA GLY A 298 5.31 3.66 2.46
C GLY A 298 4.74 4.20 3.75
N MET A 299 5.20 5.37 4.19
CA MET A 299 4.68 6.04 5.38
C MET A 299 3.21 6.44 5.19
N ASN A 300 2.43 6.45 6.27
CA ASN A 300 1.07 6.97 6.36
C ASN A 300 -0.05 6.19 5.63
N GLN A 301 0.28 5.33 4.66
CA GLN A 301 -0.70 4.59 3.88
C GLN A 301 -1.67 3.79 4.76
N ARG A 302 -2.97 3.97 4.49
CA ARG A 302 -4.06 3.18 5.06
C ARG A 302 -5.23 3.19 4.11
N LEU A 303 -6.04 2.14 4.17
CA LEU A 303 -7.29 2.06 3.43
C LEU A 303 -8.41 1.68 4.40
N LEU A 304 -9.52 2.38 4.31
CA LEU A 304 -10.73 2.11 5.08
C LEU A 304 -11.90 1.89 4.14
N PHE A 305 -12.74 0.92 4.45
CA PHE A 305 -14.11 0.90 3.93
C PHE A 305 -14.94 1.89 4.75
N LEU A 306 -15.76 2.69 4.06
CA LEU A 306 -16.68 3.63 4.71
C LEU A 306 -18.08 3.03 4.75
N ASP A 307 -18.81 3.31 5.83
CA ASP A 307 -20.21 2.92 5.94
C ASP A 307 -21.05 3.78 4.99
N VAL A 308 -21.91 3.13 4.22
CA VAL A 308 -22.77 3.78 3.23
C VAL A 308 -24.23 3.64 3.68
N ALA A 309 -24.83 4.74 4.10
CA ALA A 309 -26.23 4.78 4.48
C ALA A 309 -27.12 5.05 3.25
N GLY A 310 -27.91 4.03 2.90
CA GLY A 310 -29.07 4.12 2.02
C GLY A 310 -28.82 4.82 0.68
N PRO A 311 -28.11 4.20 -0.28
CA PRO A 311 -28.00 4.77 -1.61
C PRO A 311 -29.39 4.89 -2.26
N THR A 312 -29.78 6.11 -2.60
CA THR A 312 -31.04 6.44 -3.26
C THR A 312 -30.78 6.70 -4.73
N ALA A 313 -31.58 6.08 -5.61
CA ALA A 313 -31.53 6.40 -7.03
C ALA A 313 -32.00 7.84 -7.25
N LEU A 314 -31.24 8.61 -8.03
CA LEU A 314 -31.60 9.98 -8.37
C LEU A 314 -32.72 9.97 -9.42
N HIS A 315 -33.82 10.66 -9.13
CA HIS A 315 -34.96 10.73 -10.05
C HIS A 315 -34.58 11.41 -11.37
N GLY A 316 -34.87 10.74 -12.50
CA GLY A 316 -34.65 11.27 -13.84
C GLY A 316 -33.29 10.95 -14.46
N ALA A 317 -32.39 10.24 -13.75
CA ALA A 317 -31.08 9.83 -14.25
C ALA A 317 -30.84 8.34 -13.99
N ALA A 318 -30.96 7.51 -15.03
CA ALA A 318 -30.75 6.06 -14.91
C ALA A 318 -29.29 5.77 -14.53
N GLY A 319 -29.08 4.94 -13.50
CA GLY A 319 -27.74 4.58 -13.03
C GLY A 319 -27.06 5.63 -12.16
N ALA A 320 -27.73 6.75 -11.85
CA ALA A 320 -27.23 7.76 -10.93
C ALA A 320 -27.79 7.55 -9.51
N TYR A 321 -26.91 7.67 -8.53
CA TYR A 321 -27.20 7.42 -7.13
C TYR A 321 -26.67 8.55 -6.27
N GLU A 322 -27.33 8.78 -5.15
CA GLU A 322 -26.85 9.57 -4.04
C GLU A 322 -26.71 8.65 -2.82
N ALA A 323 -25.62 8.78 -2.08
CA ALA A 323 -25.43 8.05 -0.85
C ALA A 323 -24.84 8.95 0.24
N SER A 324 -25.26 8.71 1.49
CA SER A 324 -24.64 9.31 2.65
C SER A 324 -23.50 8.41 3.13
N VAL A 325 -22.27 8.90 3.09
CA VAL A 325 -21.07 8.14 3.46
C VAL A 325 -20.56 8.62 4.81
N VAL A 326 -20.48 7.73 5.80
CA VAL A 326 -20.06 8.06 7.15
C VAL A 326 -18.53 8.05 7.25
N MET A 327 -17.96 9.16 7.71
CA MET A 327 -16.52 9.29 7.95
C MET A 327 -16.09 8.44 9.16
N PRO A 328 -14.82 7.99 9.22
CA PRO A 328 -14.36 7.19 10.35
C PRO A 328 -14.62 7.85 11.69
N ALA A 329 -14.91 7.04 12.71
CA ALA A 329 -15.32 7.56 14.01
C ALA A 329 -14.18 8.22 14.82
N THR A 330 -12.92 7.88 14.56
CA THR A 330 -11.78 8.34 15.37
C THR A 330 -10.49 8.51 14.57
N ALA A 331 -9.61 9.38 15.09
CA ALA A 331 -8.26 9.60 14.58
C ALA A 331 -7.34 8.37 14.69
N VAL A 332 -7.71 7.36 15.48
CA VAL A 332 -6.98 6.08 15.54
C VAL A 332 -7.13 5.32 14.23
N LEU A 333 -8.34 5.30 13.67
CA LEU A 333 -8.64 4.63 12.40
C LEU A 333 -8.11 5.43 11.22
N ALA A 334 -8.30 6.75 11.24
CA ALA A 334 -7.88 7.64 10.17
C ALA A 334 -7.35 8.97 10.76
N PRO A 335 -6.03 9.12 11.01
CA PRO A 335 -5.43 10.36 11.47
C PRO A 335 -5.80 11.55 10.59
N PRO A 336 -5.78 12.78 11.12
CA PRO A 336 -6.10 13.97 10.35
C PRO A 336 -5.20 14.10 9.11
N GLY A 337 -5.77 14.60 8.01
CA GLY A 337 -5.05 14.79 6.75
C GLY A 337 -5.89 14.51 5.51
N TYR A 338 -5.22 14.43 4.36
CA TYR A 338 -5.84 14.22 3.07
C TYR A 338 -6.02 12.74 2.75
N TYR A 339 -7.20 12.41 2.22
CA TYR A 339 -7.56 11.09 1.76
C TYR A 339 -8.19 11.16 0.38
N MET A 340 -8.03 10.11 -0.40
CA MET A 340 -8.76 9.88 -1.64
C MET A 340 -9.95 8.96 -1.36
N VAL A 341 -11.16 9.38 -1.73
CA VAL A 341 -12.37 8.57 -1.63
C VAL A 341 -12.73 8.03 -3.01
N PHE A 342 -13.06 6.74 -3.09
CA PHE A 342 -13.42 6.04 -4.31
C PHE A 342 -14.77 5.35 -4.16
N VAL A 343 -15.54 5.32 -5.25
CA VAL A 343 -16.69 4.41 -5.39
C VAL A 343 -16.21 3.18 -6.16
N VAL A 344 -16.50 2.00 -5.64
CA VAL A 344 -16.02 0.72 -6.18
C VAL A 344 -17.22 -0.13 -6.56
N ASN A 345 -17.33 -0.54 -7.82
CA ASN A 345 -18.35 -1.48 -8.31
C ASN A 345 -17.73 -2.86 -8.48
N GLY A 346 -18.00 -3.76 -7.54
CA GLY A 346 -17.28 -5.02 -7.40
C GLY A 346 -15.83 -4.78 -7.01
N HIS A 347 -14.91 -4.89 -7.97
CA HIS A 347 -13.48 -4.63 -7.80
C HIS A 347 -12.99 -3.42 -8.60
N ILE A 348 -13.90 -2.73 -9.31
CA ILE A 348 -13.59 -1.68 -10.29
C ILE A 348 -13.81 -0.30 -9.63
N PRO A 349 -12.74 0.47 -9.36
CA PRO A 349 -12.82 1.76 -8.71
C PRO A 349 -13.09 2.91 -9.69
N SER A 350 -13.76 3.95 -9.21
CA SER A 350 -13.85 5.24 -9.88
C SER A 350 -12.50 5.95 -9.98
N GLU A 351 -12.44 7.10 -10.63
CA GLU A 351 -11.47 8.12 -10.24
C GLU A 351 -11.83 8.65 -8.85
N GLY A 352 -10.84 8.89 -8.00
CA GLY A 352 -11.03 9.34 -6.63
C GLY A 352 -11.27 10.84 -6.50
N VAL A 353 -11.88 11.22 -5.38
CA VAL A 353 -12.06 12.61 -4.94
C VAL A 353 -11.28 12.87 -3.66
N TRP A 354 -10.79 14.09 -3.46
CA TRP A 354 -10.06 14.42 -2.24
C TRP A 354 -11.02 14.81 -1.11
N VAL A 355 -10.75 14.30 0.09
CA VAL A 355 -11.34 14.77 1.34
C VAL A 355 -10.21 15.12 2.32
N HIS A 356 -10.48 16.04 3.23
CA HIS A 356 -9.57 16.44 4.30
C HIS A 356 -10.26 16.25 5.64
N ILE A 357 -9.73 15.35 6.47
CA ILE A 357 -10.25 15.10 7.82
C ILE A 357 -9.59 16.08 8.78
N GLU A 358 -10.42 16.90 9.44
CA GLU A 358 -10.01 17.91 10.43
C GLU A 358 -10.05 17.43 11.89
#